data_AF-A0AAE0A3L7-F1
#
_entry.id   AF-A0AAE0A3L7-F1
#
_cell.length_a   1.000
_cell.length_b   1.000
_cell.length_c   1.000
_cell.angle_alpha   90.00
_cell.angle_beta   90.00
_cell.angle_gamma   90.00
#
_symmetry.space_group_name_H-M   'P 1'
#
loop_
_entity.id
_entity.type
_entity.pdbx_description
1 polymer ?
#
loop_
_entity_poly.entity_id
_entity_poly.type
_entity_poly.pdbx_seq_one_letter_code
_entity_poly.pdbx_strand_id
1 'polypeptide(L)'
;MHCWSHDDDLGVHMLWMDNEWQLKFGKEFLGRTHFACNMQHGNKEKTVDVYDSNNEELNCGGRRHCHWLPAYSQLSKKSLLEL
;
A
#
# COMPACT_ATOMS: atom_id res chain seq x y z
N MET A 1 -3.73 -8.65 3.14
CA MET A 1 -2.98 -7.40 3.40
C MET A 1 -3.32 -6.94 4.79
N HIS A 2 -2.34 -6.70 5.64
CA HIS A 2 -2.53 -6.15 6.98
C HIS A 2 -1.83 -4.79 7.00
N CYS A 3 -2.56 -3.72 7.33
CA CYS A 3 -1.99 -2.38 7.39
C CYS A 3 -2.12 -1.80 8.79
N TRP A 4 -1.15 -1.00 9.20
CA TRP A 4 -1.13 -0.36 10.51
C TRP A 4 -0.32 0.94 10.45
N SER A 5 -0.61 1.84 11.39
CA SER A 5 0.25 2.96 11.77
C SER A 5 0.90 2.68 13.12
N HIS A 6 1.58 3.68 13.70
CA HIS A 6 2.04 3.58 15.08
C HIS A 6 0.86 3.47 16.07
N ASP A 7 -0.23 4.18 15.80
CA ASP A 7 -1.33 4.39 16.74
C ASP A 7 -2.57 3.53 16.42
N ASP A 8 -2.75 3.14 15.15
CA ASP A 8 -3.95 2.48 14.64
C ASP A 8 -3.60 1.19 13.88
N ASP A 9 -4.15 0.07 14.33
CA ASP A 9 -4.21 -1.15 13.52
C ASP A 9 -5.45 -1.10 12.61
N LEU A 10 -5.23 -1.07 11.29
CA LEU A 10 -6.32 -1.04 10.30
C LEU A 10 -6.88 -2.43 10.02
N GLY A 11 -6.26 -3.48 10.56
CA GLY A 11 -6.68 -4.86 10.44
C GLY A 11 -6.30 -5.54 9.12
N VAL A 12 -6.76 -6.77 8.99
CA VAL A 12 -6.47 -7.64 7.84
C VAL A 12 -7.58 -7.52 6.79
N HIS A 13 -7.20 -7.19 5.57
CA HIS A 13 -8.06 -7.05 4.41
C HIS A 13 -7.63 -8.03 3.30
N MET A 14 -8.58 -8.72 2.71
CA MET A 14 -8.35 -9.57 1.53
C MET A 14 -8.54 -8.73 0.26
N LEU A 15 -7.48 -8.58 -0.54
CA LEU A 15 -7.51 -7.82 -1.78
C LEU A 15 -7.38 -8.79 -2.96
N TRP A 16 -8.46 -8.95 -3.73
CA TRP A 16 -8.46 -9.75 -4.94
C TRP A 16 -7.91 -8.95 -6.14
N MET A 17 -7.58 -9.65 -7.24
CA MET A 17 -7.28 -8.97 -8.50
C MET A 17 -8.45 -8.07 -8.91
N ASP A 18 -8.12 -6.92 -9.49
CA ASP A 18 -9.05 -5.87 -9.95
C ASP A 18 -9.89 -5.19 -8.85
N ASN A 19 -9.64 -5.48 -7.58
CA ASN A 19 -10.24 -4.76 -6.47
C ASN A 19 -9.32 -3.66 -5.92
N GLU A 20 -9.93 -2.66 -5.31
CA GLU A 20 -9.25 -1.58 -4.59
C GLU A 20 -9.64 -1.64 -3.11
N TRP A 21 -8.66 -1.35 -2.25
CA TRP A 21 -8.91 -1.06 -0.85
C TRP A 21 -8.44 0.37 -0.56
N GLN A 22 -9.29 1.12 0.13
CA GLN A 22 -9.06 2.54 0.43
C GLN A 22 -9.11 2.75 1.94
N LEU A 23 -8.15 3.54 2.44
CA LEU A 23 -8.13 4.00 3.82
C LEU A 23 -8.16 5.54 3.83
N LYS A 24 -8.88 6.12 4.78
CA LYS A 24 -8.98 7.58 4.96
C LYS A 24 -8.52 7.91 6.37
N PHE A 25 -7.65 8.91 6.47
CA PHE A 25 -7.06 9.34 7.73
C PHE A 25 -6.90 10.87 7.74
N GLY A 26 -6.86 11.45 8.93
CA GLY A 26 -6.40 12.82 9.13
C GLY A 26 -4.88 12.86 9.18
N LYS A 27 -4.26 13.88 8.58
CA LYS A 27 -2.84 14.15 8.84
C LYS A 27 -2.75 14.75 10.24
N GLU A 28 -1.92 14.17 11.10
CA GLU A 28 -1.56 14.78 12.37
C GLU A 28 -0.90 16.15 12.10
N PHE A 29 -1.31 17.18 12.84
CA PHE A 29 -0.71 18.53 12.71
C PHE A 29 0.60 18.64 13.50
N LEU A 30 0.78 17.81 14.53
CA LEU A 30 1.97 17.71 15.36
C LEU A 30 2.37 16.24 15.49
N GLY A 31 3.22 15.74 14.60
CA GLY A 31 3.66 14.35 14.63
C GLY A 31 4.07 13.82 13.26
N ARG A 32 4.36 12.52 13.20
CA ARG A 32 4.61 11.79 11.96
C ARG A 32 3.46 10.83 11.73
N THR A 33 2.71 11.04 10.64
CA THR A 33 1.72 10.06 10.20
C THR A 33 2.41 9.07 9.28
N HIS A 34 2.54 7.82 9.71
CA HIS A 34 3.20 6.74 8.97
C HIS A 34 2.29 5.52 8.92
N PHE A 35 2.14 4.95 7.73
CA PHE A 35 1.40 3.71 7.51
C PHE A 35 2.27 2.71 6.77
N ALA A 36 2.30 1.48 7.28
CA ALA A 36 2.92 0.33 6.65
C ALA A 36 1.88 -0.75 6.38
N CYS A 37 2.08 -1.51 5.31
CA CYS A 37 1.23 -2.63 4.95
C CYS A 37 2.07 -3.88 4.69
N ASN A 38 1.74 -4.99 5.36
CA ASN A 38 2.20 -6.32 5.02
C ASN A 38 1.29 -6.95 3.96
N MET A 39 1.90 -7.30 2.84
CA MET A 39 1.26 -7.97 1.70
C MET A 39 1.65 -9.44 1.73
N GLN A 40 0.71 -10.32 2.06
CA GLN A 40 0.91 -11.77 2.09
C GLN A 40 0.14 -12.45 0.96
N HIS A 41 0.80 -13.38 0.26
CA HIS A 41 0.20 -14.26 -0.75
C HIS A 41 0.87 -15.64 -0.69
N GLY A 42 0.12 -16.62 -0.16
CA GLY A 42 0.67 -17.96 0.12
C GLY A 42 1.80 -17.86 1.13
N ASN A 43 2.96 -18.44 0.80
CA ASN A 43 4.16 -18.41 1.65
C ASN A 43 5.06 -17.19 1.41
N LYS A 44 4.62 -16.22 0.60
CA LYS A 44 5.38 -15.00 0.32
C LYS A 44 4.74 -13.84 1.05
N GLU A 45 5.56 -13.02 1.69
CA GLU A 45 5.12 -11.78 2.29
C GLU A 45 6.13 -10.66 2.06
N LYS A 46 5.63 -9.42 2.04
CA LYS A 46 6.47 -8.22 1.98
C LYS A 46 5.77 -7.06 2.67
N THR A 47 6.49 -6.39 3.56
CA THR A 47 6.03 -5.13 4.16
C THR A 47 6.50 -3.96 3.30
N VAL A 48 5.61 -3.00 3.05
CA VAL A 48 5.87 -1.77 2.32
C VAL A 48 5.33 -0.58 3.09
N ASP A 49 6.07 0.53 3.08
CA ASP A 49 5.57 1.81 3.56
C ASP A 49 4.64 2.41 2.51
N VAL A 50 3.40 2.68 2.88
CA VAL A 50 2.36 3.21 1.96
C VAL A 50 2.07 4.68 2.19
N TYR A 51 2.50 5.24 3.31
CA TYR A 51 2.45 6.68 3.54
C TYR A 51 3.42 7.06 4.65
N ASP A 52 4.13 8.17 4.48
CA ASP A 52 4.94 8.78 5.53
C ASP A 52 4.94 10.29 5.34
N SER A 53 4.41 11.03 6.32
CA SER A 53 4.34 12.49 6.25
C SER A 53 5.71 13.17 6.08
N ASN A 54 6.78 12.52 6.53
CA ASN A 54 8.13 13.07 6.53
C ASN A 54 8.96 12.66 5.30
N ASN A 55 8.40 11.83 4.42
CA ASN A 55 9.07 11.37 3.20
C ASN A 55 8.35 11.96 1.98
N GLU A 56 9.07 12.73 1.17
CA GLU A 56 8.50 13.43 0.00
C GLU A 56 7.92 12.49 -1.06
N GLU A 57 8.50 11.30 -1.22
CA GLU A 57 8.00 10.29 -2.15
C GLU A 57 6.72 9.61 -1.63
N LEU A 58 6.66 9.37 -0.32
CA LEU A 58 5.55 8.66 0.33
C LEU A 58 4.43 9.57 0.84
N ASN A 59 4.66 10.88 0.95
CA ASN A 59 3.64 11.87 1.30
C ASN A 59 2.77 12.29 0.10
N CYS A 60 2.98 11.64 -1.05
CA CYS A 60 2.25 11.83 -2.30
C CYS A 60 2.42 13.24 -2.87
N GLY A 61 3.56 13.88 -2.63
CA GLY A 61 3.84 15.27 -3.04
C GLY A 61 2.85 16.25 -2.40
N GLY A 62 2.41 15.99 -1.17
CA GLY A 62 1.44 16.82 -0.45
C GLY A 62 -0.01 16.74 -0.96
N ARG A 63 -0.31 15.88 -1.95
CA ARG A 63 -1.67 15.70 -2.48
C ARG A 63 -2.60 15.05 -1.45
N ARG A 64 -3.91 15.18 -1.71
CA ARG A 64 -4.96 14.61 -0.86
C ARG A 64 -5.13 13.10 -1.02
N HIS A 65 -4.87 12.56 -2.22
CA HIS A 65 -5.06 11.14 -2.52
C HIS A 65 -3.72 10.52 -2.94
N CYS A 66 -3.49 9.31 -2.45
CA CYS A 66 -2.35 8.46 -2.74
C CYS A 66 -2.87 7.19 -3.38
N HIS A 67 -2.30 6.78 -4.51
CA HIS A 67 -2.67 5.53 -5.17
C HIS A 67 -1.42 4.69 -5.36
N TRP A 68 -1.46 3.45 -4.86
CA TRP A 68 -0.38 2.49 -4.97
C TRP A 68 -0.86 1.33 -5.82
N LEU A 69 -0.17 1.07 -6.92
CA LEU A 69 -0.39 -0.11 -7.73
C LEU A 69 0.73 -1.09 -7.44
N PRO A 70 0.44 -2.37 -7.15
CA PRO A 70 1.47 -3.38 -7.09
C PRO A 70 2.18 -3.46 -8.45
N ALA A 71 3.48 -3.17 -8.47
CA ALA A 71 4.26 -3.28 -9.68
C ALA A 71 4.39 -4.76 -10.08
N TYR A 72 3.60 -5.19 -11.06
CA TYR A 72 3.73 -6.51 -11.67
C TYR A 72 4.91 -6.52 -12.63
N SER A 73 6.13 -6.72 -12.12
CA SER A 73 7.33 -6.81 -12.97
C SER A 73 7.47 -8.13 -13.75
N GLN A 74 6.52 -9.08 -13.67
CA GLN A 74 6.66 -10.40 -14.29
C GLN A 74 5.44 -11.02 -15.00
N LEU A 75 4.28 -10.35 -15.08
CA LEU A 75 3.10 -10.92 -15.77
C LEU A 75 2.85 -10.41 -17.19
N SER A 76 3.37 -9.24 -17.61
CA SER A 76 3.15 -8.77 -19.00
C SER A 76 3.97 -9.49 -20.07
N LYS A 77 4.95 -10.34 -19.68
CA LYS A 77 5.75 -11.12 -20.64
C LYS A 77 5.37 -12.60 -20.75
N LYS A 78 4.52 -13.14 -19.87
CA LYS A 78 4.10 -14.54 -19.95
C LYS A 78 2.74 -14.78 -20.61
N SER A 79 1.91 -13.75 -20.76
CA SER A 79 0.57 -13.89 -21.35
C SER A 79 0.51 -13.63 -22.88
N LEU A 80 1.64 -13.30 -23.52
CA LEU A 80 1.68 -12.96 -24.96
C LEU A 80 2.55 -13.93 -25.80
N LEU A 81 2.99 -15.05 -25.21
CA LEU A 81 3.81 -16.07 -25.90
C LEU A 81 3.27 -17.50 -25.77
N GLU A 82 2.10 -17.69 -25.18
CA GLU A 82 1.37 -18.96 -25.28
C GLU A 82 -0.08 -18.66 -25.69
N LEU A 83 -0.28 -18.54 -27.00
CA LEU A 83 -1.42 -19.00 -27.81
C LEU A 83 -1.24 -18.50 -29.25
#